data_AF-A0A656GML4-F1
#
_entry.id   AF-A0A656GML4-F1
#
_cell.length_a   1.000
_cell.length_b   1.000
_cell.length_c   1.000
_cell.angle_alpha   90.00
_cell.angle_beta   90.00
_cell.angle_gamma   90.00
#
_symmetry.space_group_name_H-M   'P 1'
#
loop_
_entity.id
_entity.type
_entity.pdbx_description
1 polymer ?
#
loop_
_entity_poly.entity_id
_entity_poly.type
_entity_poly.pdbx_seq_one_letter_code
_entity_poly.pdbx_strand_id
1 'polypeptide(L)' 'TGYGEVLGNWCLLIVDEEQSNLLAGGIPRKQGFSLEFVSYGDDLQNV' A
#
# COMPACT_ATOMS: atom_id res chain seq x y z
N THR A 1 14.06 -1.86 3.05
CA THR A 1 14.48 -2.06 1.64
C THR A 1 15.56 -3.11 1.59
N GLY A 2 15.89 -3.67 0.41
CA GLY A 2 16.96 -4.69 0.28
C GLY A 2 18.38 -4.18 0.55
N TYR A 3 18.54 -2.93 0.98
CA TYR A 3 19.82 -2.25 1.20
C TYR A 3 20.33 -2.32 2.66
N GLY A 4 19.72 -3.15 3.50
CA GLY A 4 20.18 -3.38 4.88
C GLY A 4 19.63 -2.44 5.95
N GLU A 5 18.78 -1.48 5.57
CA GLU A 5 18.11 -0.59 6.52
C GLU A 5 16.79 -1.21 7.04
N VAL A 6 16.62 -1.17 8.36
CA VAL A 6 15.38 -1.52 9.05
C VAL A 6 14.54 -0.26 9.19
N LEU A 7 13.44 -0.18 8.43
CA LEU A 7 12.57 1.01 8.39
C LEU A 7 11.59 1.11 9.56
N GLY A 8 11.55 0.12 10.46
CA GLY A 8 10.59 0.07 11.56
C GLY A 8 9.22 -0.45 11.16
N ASN A 9 8.19 -0.10 11.96
CA ASN A 9 6.81 -0.52 11.75
C ASN A 9 6.04 0.55 10.97
N TRP A 10 5.24 0.13 10.00
CA TRP A 10 4.46 1.04 9.15
C TRP A 10 3.00 0.60 9.12
N CYS A 11 2.10 1.57 9.25
CA CYS A 11 0.66 1.37 9.10
C CYS A 11 0.24 1.69 7.68
N LEU A 12 -0.54 0.79 7.08
CA LEU A 12 -1.18 1.00 5.80
C LEU A 12 -2.43 1.86 6.01
N LEU A 13 -2.50 3.01 5.34
CA LEU A 13 -3.62 3.95 5.44
C LEU A 13 -4.58 3.81 4.27
N ILE A 14 -4.05 3.75 3.04
CA ILE A 14 -4.85 3.73 1.82
C ILE A 14 -4.35 2.64 0.89
N VAL A 15 -5.31 1.98 0.23
CA VAL A 15 -5.10 1.10 -0.92
C VAL A 15 -6.03 1.58 -2.03
N ASP A 16 -5.45 2.13 -3.08
CA ASP A 16 -6.16 2.45 -4.32
C ASP A 16 -5.77 1.45 -5.41
N GLU A 17 -6.77 0.98 -6.15
CA GLU A 17 -6.62 -0.09 -7.12
C GLU A 17 -7.15 0.35 -8.49
N GLU A 18 -6.30 0.24 -9.51
CA GLU A 18 -6.67 0.45 -10.90
C GLU A 18 -6.63 -0.88 -11.67
N GLN A 19 -7.81 -1.31 -12.15
CA GLN A 19 -7.94 -2.49 -13.01
C GLN A 19 -8.07 -2.08 -14.47
N SER A 20 -7.28 -2.70 -15.35
CA SER A 20 -7.37 -2.46 -16.80
C SER A 20 -7.39 -3.75 -17.61
N ASN A 21 -7.91 -3.66 -18.85
CA ASN A 21 -8.01 -4.77 -19.80
C ASN A 21 -8.75 -5.98 -19.25
N LEU A 22 -10.00 -5.79 -18.80
CA LEU A 22 -10.84 -6.85 -18.26
C LEU A 22 -11.16 -7.92 -19.32
N LEU A 23 -10.99 -9.18 -18.95
CA LEU A 23 -11.46 -10.32 -19.73
C LEU A 23 -12.96 -10.55 -19.52
N ALA A 24 -13.55 -11.45 -20.33
CA ALA A 24 -14.89 -11.94 -20.07
C ALA A 24 -15.01 -12.46 -18.64
N GLY A 25 -16.08 -12.07 -17.94
CA GLY A 25 -16.24 -12.36 -16.51
C GLY A 25 -15.56 -11.37 -15.56
N GLY A 26 -15.00 -10.27 -16.06
CA GLY A 26 -14.50 -9.17 -15.23
C GLY A 26 -13.10 -9.40 -14.64
N ILE A 27 -12.35 -10.38 -15.15
CA ILE A 27 -11.01 -10.71 -14.65
C ILE A 27 -9.99 -9.71 -15.21
N PRO A 28 -9.30 -8.90 -14.39
CA PRO A 28 -8.33 -7.93 -14.87
C PRO A 28 -7.04 -8.60 -15.36
N ARG A 29 -6.51 -8.16 -16.51
CA ARG A 29 -5.20 -8.61 -16.99
C ARG A 29 -4.04 -7.85 -16.36
N LYS A 30 -4.29 -6.64 -15.86
CA LYS A 30 -3.34 -5.82 -15.14
C LYS A 30 -4.07 -5.11 -14.01
N GLN A 31 -3.46 -5.16 -12.83
CA GLN A 31 -3.94 -4.53 -11.61
C GLN A 31 -2.80 -3.70 -11.05
N GLY A 32 -2.98 -2.38 -11.04
CA GLY A 32 -2.06 -1.43 -10.41
C GLY A 32 -2.56 -1.11 -9.01
N PHE A 33 -1.63 -0.96 -8.08
CA PHE A 33 -1.94 -0.54 -6.71
C PHE A 33 -1.12 0.68 -6.33
N SER A 34 -1.78 1.64 -5.70
CA SER A 34 -1.16 2.77 -5.01
C SER A 34 -1.42 2.61 -3.52
N LEU A 35 -0.35 2.60 -2.72
CA LEU A 35 -0.40 2.35 -1.29
C LEU A 35 0.15 3.55 -0.53
N GLU A 36 -0.56 4.01 0.49
CA GLU A 36 -0.06 5.05 1.40
C GLU A 36 0.21 4.45 2.77
N PHE A 37 1.40 4.75 3.31
CA PHE A 37 1.84 4.27 4.61
C PHE A 37 2.23 5.44 5.52
N VAL A 38 2.02 5.27 6.81
CA VAL A 38 2.56 6.14 7.87
C VAL A 38 3.44 5.32 8.82
N SER A 39 4.48 5.93 9.36
CA SER A 39 5.31 5.30 10.40
C SER A 39 4.47 5.07 11.65
N TYR A 40 4.46 3.83 12.14
CA TYR A 40 3.78 3.49 13.39
C TYR A 40 4.58 4.06 14.58
N GLY A 41 4.01 5.06 15.25
CA GLY A 41 4.71 5.81 16.30
C GLY A 41 4.56 7.32 16.16
N ASP A 42 4.39 7.84 14.94
CA ASP A 42 4.12 9.27 14.70
C ASP A 42 2.65 9.65 14.98
N ASP A 43 1.74 8.66 15.02
CA ASP A 43 0.32 8.84 15.38
C ASP A 43 0.07 8.78 16.90
N LEU A 44 1.10 8.47 17.70
CA LEU A 44 1.02 8.62 19.16
C LEU A 44 1.09 10.11 19.50
N GLN A 45 -0.07 10.78 19.45
CA GLN A 45 -0.25 12.00 20.22
C GLN A 45 0.07 11.65 21.68
N ASN A 46 1.15 12.23 22.20
CA ASN A 46 1.38 12.30 23.65
C ASN A 46 0.14 12.98 24.27
N VAL A 47 -0.76 12.18 24.84
CA VAL A 47 -1.86 12.64 25.69
C VAL A 47 -1.35 13.07 27.06
#